data_AF-A0A9Q0UQ56-F1
#
_entry.id   AF-A0A9Q0UQ56-F1
#
_cell.length_a   1.000
_cell.length_b   1.000
_cell.length_c   1.000
_cell.angle_alpha   90.00
_cell.angle_beta   90.00
_cell.angle_gamma   90.00
#
_symmetry.space_group_name_H-M   'P 1'
#
loop_
_entity.id
_entity.type
_entity.pdbx_description
1 polymer ?
#
loop_
_entity_poly.entity_id
_entity_poly.type
_entity_poly.pdbx_seq_one_letter_code
_entity_poly.pdbx_strand_id
1 'polypeptide(L)'
;MLKIWNLNKFTGVIGAFNCQGGGWCRETRRNKCASRFSNPVTTKTNPKDIEWSSGKNPISIEGVQAFAMYLSQSKKLVLSKPHENIEIALEPFNFELVTVSPVTTFAGKPVQFAPIGLVNMLNTGGAIQSLIYTHDPDSSVQICIKGSGEMRVFASEKPRACKIDGRDVAFEYEDSMVVTQVPCSPPSGLSTADYFF
;
A
#
# COMPACT_ATOMS: atom_id res chain seq x y z
N MET A 1 -19.38 3.32 -9.82
CA MET A 1 -18.08 3.60 -9.17
C MET A 1 -16.99 3.52 -10.22
N LEU A 2 -16.08 4.49 -10.26
CA LEU A 2 -14.90 4.42 -11.12
C LEU A 2 -13.78 3.72 -10.33
N LYS A 3 -13.17 2.68 -10.91
CA LYS A 3 -11.95 2.07 -10.39
C LYS A 3 -10.82 2.32 -11.38
N ILE A 4 -9.66 2.72 -10.88
CA ILE A 4 -8.41 2.80 -11.62
C ILE A 4 -7.34 2.08 -10.84
N TRP A 5 -6.34 1.53 -11.53
CA TRP A 5 -5.21 0.91 -10.90
C TRP A 5 -3.90 1.54 -11.39
N ASN A 6 -2.85 1.42 -10.59
CA ASN A 6 -1.48 1.75 -10.93
C ASN A 6 -0.54 0.67 -10.40
N LEU A 7 0.59 0.45 -11.08
CA LEU A 7 1.62 -0.50 -10.65
C LEU A 7 2.92 0.25 -10.34
N ASN A 8 3.42 0.07 -9.11
CA ASN A 8 4.72 0.53 -8.67
C ASN A 8 5.76 -0.60 -8.83
N LYS A 9 7.01 -0.38 -8.40
CA LYS A 9 8.07 -1.39 -8.47
C LYS A 9 7.79 -2.65 -7.63
N PHE A 10 7.09 -2.50 -6.50
CA PHE A 10 6.91 -3.58 -5.50
C PHE A 10 5.47 -3.74 -5.01
N THR A 11 4.56 -2.87 -5.44
CA THR A 11 3.15 -2.84 -5.00
C THR A 11 2.26 -2.40 -6.15
N GLY A 12 0.98 -2.75 -6.11
CA GLY A 12 -0.05 -2.10 -6.90
C GLY A 12 -0.88 -1.15 -6.04
N VAL A 13 -1.62 -0.26 -6.68
CA VAL A 13 -2.59 0.62 -6.03
C VAL A 13 -3.89 0.57 -6.80
N ILE A 14 -5.01 0.45 -6.10
CA ILE A 14 -6.36 0.55 -6.64
C ILE A 14 -7.02 1.80 -6.05
N GLY A 15 -7.46 2.71 -6.90
CA GLY A 15 -8.29 3.84 -6.48
C GLY A 15 -9.74 3.59 -6.84
N ALA A 16 -10.62 3.60 -5.85
CA ALA A 16 -12.07 3.51 -6.01
C ALA A 16 -12.68 4.89 -5.74
N PHE A 17 -13.50 5.38 -6.67
CA PHE A 17 -14.06 6.74 -6.62
C PHE A 17 -15.57 6.71 -6.85
N ASN A 18 -16.34 7.30 -5.94
CA ASN A 18 -17.75 7.57 -6.16
C ASN A 18 -17.94 8.95 -6.81
N CYS A 19 -17.90 8.98 -8.15
CA CYS A 19 -18.09 10.21 -8.92
C CYS A 19 -19.57 10.50 -9.28
N GLN A 20 -20.54 9.80 -8.68
CA GLN A 20 -21.94 9.93 -9.09
C GLN A 20 -22.53 11.32 -8.82
N GLY A 21 -23.33 11.81 -9.76
CA GLY A 21 -23.95 13.14 -9.72
C GLY A 21 -23.02 14.27 -10.16
N GLY A 22 -21.70 14.07 -10.22
CA GLY A 22 -20.76 15.06 -10.76
C GLY A 22 -20.62 14.96 -12.28
N GLY A 23 -20.63 16.10 -12.97
CA GLY A 23 -20.38 16.14 -14.41
C GLY A 23 -19.94 17.51 -14.92
N TRP A 24 -19.16 17.53 -16.00
CA TRP A 24 -18.72 18.76 -16.64
C TRP A 24 -19.85 19.39 -17.47
N CYS A 25 -20.23 20.62 -17.16
CA CYS A 25 -21.18 21.39 -17.96
C CYS A 25 -20.42 22.28 -18.96
N ARG A 26 -20.56 21.98 -20.26
CA ARG A 26 -19.88 22.74 -21.33
C ARG A 26 -20.33 24.20 -21.42
N GLU A 27 -21.62 24.47 -21.20
CA GLU A 27 -22.21 25.81 -21.27
C GLU A 27 -21.61 26.74 -20.20
N THR A 28 -21.60 26.29 -18.94
CA THR A 28 -21.08 27.09 -17.82
C THR A 28 -19.59 26.89 -17.59
N ARG A 29 -18.92 26.01 -18.36
CA ARG A 29 -17.50 25.62 -18.22
C ARG A 29 -17.10 25.30 -16.77
N ARG A 30 -17.95 24.55 -16.07
CA ARG A 30 -17.75 24.17 -14.66
C ARG A 30 -18.31 22.78 -14.38
N ASN A 31 -17.76 22.10 -13.38
CA ASN A 31 -18.37 20.89 -12.84
C ASN A 31 -19.68 21.27 -12.13
N LYS A 32 -20.77 20.58 -12.49
CA LYS A 32 -22.06 20.67 -11.83
C LYS A 32 -22.34 19.37 -11.09
N CYS A 33 -23.04 19.48 -9.97
CA CYS A 33 -23.54 18.35 -9.19
C CYS A 33 -25.06 18.26 -9.35
N ALA A 34 -25.55 17.08 -9.74
CA ALA A 34 -26.95 16.73 -9.76
C ALA A 34 -27.24 15.81 -8.57
N SER A 35 -27.53 16.42 -7.41
CA SER A 35 -27.69 15.74 -6.12
C SER A 35 -28.66 14.56 -6.14
N ARG A 36 -29.72 14.62 -6.96
CA ARG A 36 -30.68 13.51 -7.16
C ARG A 36 -30.06 12.20 -7.67
N PHE A 37 -28.84 12.24 -8.19
CA PHE A 37 -28.12 11.07 -8.68
C PHE A 37 -26.93 10.69 -7.79
N SER A 38 -26.68 11.43 -6.71
CA SER A 38 -25.58 11.19 -5.78
C SER A 38 -26.04 10.25 -4.67
N ASN A 39 -25.75 8.95 -4.82
CA ASN A 39 -26.09 7.93 -3.84
C ASN A 39 -24.82 7.22 -3.33
N PRO A 40 -24.84 6.67 -2.11
CA PRO A 40 -23.83 5.74 -1.66
C PRO A 40 -23.76 4.55 -2.61
N VAL A 41 -22.55 4.10 -2.95
CA VAL A 41 -22.35 2.91 -3.76
C VAL A 41 -21.35 1.96 -3.13
N THR A 42 -21.64 0.68 -3.27
CA THR A 42 -20.77 -0.40 -2.81
C THR A 42 -20.17 -1.12 -4.00
N THR A 43 -18.89 -1.46 -3.92
CA THR A 43 -18.20 -2.30 -4.91
C THR A 43 -17.34 -3.35 -4.24
N LYS A 44 -16.84 -4.28 -5.04
CA LYS A 44 -15.84 -5.26 -4.63
C LYS A 44 -14.52 -5.01 -5.34
N THR A 45 -13.43 -5.27 -4.65
CA THR A 45 -12.09 -5.26 -5.22
C THR A 45 -11.26 -6.39 -4.65
N ASN A 46 -10.26 -6.82 -5.40
CA ASN A 46 -9.31 -7.85 -5.01
C ASN A 46 -7.99 -7.61 -5.75
N PRO A 47 -6.92 -8.36 -5.40
CA PRO A 47 -5.62 -8.18 -6.04
C PRO A 47 -5.60 -8.31 -7.58
N LYS A 48 -6.56 -9.02 -8.20
CA LYS A 48 -6.62 -9.17 -9.68
C LYS A 48 -7.13 -7.95 -10.43
N ASP A 49 -7.69 -6.96 -9.74
CA ASP A 49 -8.04 -5.68 -10.37
C ASP A 49 -6.79 -4.92 -10.86
N ILE A 50 -5.59 -5.34 -10.46
CA ILE A 50 -4.31 -4.81 -10.92
C ILE A 50 -3.74 -5.73 -12.02
N GLU A 51 -3.31 -5.15 -13.13
CA GLU A 51 -2.58 -5.87 -14.17
C GLU A 51 -1.09 -5.99 -13.80
N TRP A 52 -0.75 -6.98 -12.98
CA TRP A 52 0.61 -7.17 -12.43
C TRP A 52 1.71 -7.37 -13.48
N SER A 53 1.37 -7.86 -14.67
CA SER A 53 2.30 -8.06 -15.78
C SER A 53 2.41 -6.84 -16.72
N SER A 54 1.74 -5.74 -16.40
CA SER A 54 1.70 -4.54 -17.25
C SER A 54 2.86 -3.56 -16.96
N GLY A 55 3.15 -2.69 -17.92
CA GLY A 55 4.13 -1.61 -17.77
C GLY A 55 5.60 -2.06 -17.84
N LYS A 56 6.49 -1.19 -17.36
CA LYS A 56 7.96 -1.37 -17.46
C LYS A 56 8.57 -2.27 -16.38
N ASN A 57 7.88 -2.41 -15.25
CA ASN A 57 8.35 -3.16 -14.08
C ASN A 57 7.25 -4.13 -13.65
N PRO A 58 7.02 -5.22 -14.40
CA PRO A 58 6.03 -6.22 -14.01
C PRO A 58 6.43 -6.86 -12.68
N ILE A 59 5.44 -7.22 -11.87
CA ILE A 59 5.62 -7.93 -10.61
C ILE A 59 5.10 -9.36 -10.79
N SER A 60 5.96 -10.36 -10.62
CA SER A 60 5.51 -11.74 -10.60
C SER A 60 4.70 -12.01 -9.35
N ILE A 61 3.48 -12.51 -9.53
CA ILE A 61 2.59 -12.96 -8.45
C ILE A 61 2.42 -14.49 -8.45
N GLU A 62 3.24 -15.20 -9.23
CA GLU A 62 3.24 -16.66 -9.25
C GLU A 62 3.62 -17.21 -7.86
N GLY A 63 2.81 -18.14 -7.34
CA GLY A 63 3.03 -18.72 -6.02
C GLY A 63 2.65 -17.84 -4.82
N VAL A 64 2.23 -16.58 -5.04
CA VAL A 64 1.81 -15.67 -3.96
C VAL A 64 0.48 -16.16 -3.36
N GLN A 65 0.50 -16.49 -2.06
CA GLN A 65 -0.65 -17.05 -1.34
C GLN A 65 -1.57 -15.99 -0.71
N ALA A 66 -1.02 -14.80 -0.43
CA ALA A 66 -1.73 -13.73 0.24
C ALA A 66 -1.20 -12.36 -0.21
N PHE A 67 -2.05 -11.35 -0.08
CA PHE A 67 -1.75 -9.96 -0.33
C PHE A 67 -2.12 -9.12 0.89
N ALA A 68 -1.24 -8.19 1.25
CA ALA A 68 -1.52 -7.14 2.20
C ALA A 68 -2.20 -5.98 1.46
N MET A 69 -3.44 -5.66 1.85
CA MET A 69 -4.27 -4.60 1.28
C MET A 69 -4.46 -3.51 2.33
N TYR A 70 -3.80 -2.37 2.15
CA TYR A 70 -3.89 -1.22 3.04
C TYR A 70 -4.86 -0.18 2.47
N LEU A 71 -5.92 0.11 3.21
CA LEU A 71 -6.94 1.10 2.89
C LEU A 71 -6.54 2.44 3.50
N SER A 72 -6.26 3.43 2.66
CA SER A 72 -5.66 4.71 3.05
C SER A 72 -6.58 5.57 3.91
N GLN A 73 -7.86 5.70 3.56
CA GLN A 73 -8.80 6.56 4.30
C GLN A 73 -9.15 5.98 5.67
N SER A 74 -9.42 4.67 5.72
CA SER A 74 -9.73 3.98 6.97
C SER A 74 -8.50 3.58 7.79
N LYS A 75 -7.29 3.74 7.25
CA LYS A 75 -6.00 3.31 7.83
C LYS A 75 -5.98 1.84 8.26
N LYS A 76 -6.74 1.00 7.53
CA LYS A 76 -6.95 -0.41 7.87
C LYS A 76 -6.11 -1.32 6.98
N LEU A 77 -5.50 -2.33 7.58
CA LEU A 77 -4.88 -3.43 6.85
C LEU A 77 -5.82 -4.63 6.76
N VAL A 78 -5.89 -5.25 5.58
CA VAL A 78 -6.61 -6.50 5.34
C VAL A 78 -5.67 -7.47 4.63
N LEU A 79 -5.58 -8.70 5.12
CA LEU A 79 -4.96 -9.79 4.37
C LEU A 79 -6.01 -10.45 3.49
N SER A 80 -5.70 -10.60 2.20
CA SER A 80 -6.61 -11.16 1.20
C SER A 80 -5.92 -12.25 0.41
N LYS A 81 -6.61 -13.37 0.16
CA LYS A 81 -6.17 -14.32 -0.86
C LYS A 81 -6.29 -13.70 -2.27
N PRO A 82 -5.59 -14.23 -3.29
CA PRO A 82 -5.59 -13.65 -4.64
C PRO A 82 -6.97 -13.50 -5.29
N HIS A 83 -7.98 -14.28 -4.87
CA HIS A 83 -9.33 -14.28 -5.44
C HIS A 83 -10.41 -13.81 -4.45
N GLU A 84 -9.99 -13.43 -3.25
CA GLU A 84 -10.89 -13.01 -2.19
C GLU A 84 -11.24 -11.54 -2.39
N ASN A 85 -12.53 -11.23 -2.34
CA ASN A 85 -13.01 -9.88 -2.53
C ASN A 85 -13.13 -9.17 -1.18
N ILE A 86 -12.63 -7.94 -1.13
CA ILE A 86 -13.01 -6.98 -0.09
C ILE A 86 -14.11 -6.07 -0.62
N GLU A 87 -14.98 -5.63 0.28
CA GLU A 87 -16.07 -4.70 -0.05
C GLU A 87 -15.69 -3.27 0.32
N ILE A 88 -16.00 -2.32 -0.57
CA ILE A 88 -15.77 -0.89 -0.37
C ILE A 88 -17.10 -0.17 -0.59
N ALA A 89 -17.57 0.52 0.44
CA ALA A 89 -18.73 1.40 0.38
C ALA A 89 -18.26 2.86 0.41
N LEU A 90 -18.73 3.67 -0.54
CA LEU A 90 -18.36 5.07 -0.66
C LEU A 90 -19.59 5.96 -0.77
N GLU A 91 -19.64 6.98 0.09
CA GLU A 91 -20.52 8.14 -0.08
C GLU A 91 -20.20 8.91 -1.37
N PRO A 92 -21.15 9.68 -1.93
CA PRO A 92 -20.90 10.52 -3.09
C PRO A 92 -19.68 11.43 -2.90
N PHE A 93 -18.85 11.54 -3.94
CA PHE A 93 -17.64 12.36 -4.00
C PHE A 93 -16.50 11.95 -3.07
N ASN A 94 -16.60 10.77 -2.44
CA ASN A 94 -15.50 10.16 -1.69
C ASN A 94 -14.74 9.12 -2.52
N PHE A 95 -13.57 8.76 -2.01
CA PHE A 95 -12.67 7.78 -2.59
C PHE A 95 -12.03 6.91 -1.52
N GLU A 96 -11.52 5.77 -1.93
CA GLU A 96 -10.60 4.95 -1.13
C GLU A 96 -9.42 4.55 -2.03
N LEU A 97 -8.21 4.60 -1.46
CA LEU A 97 -7.01 4.13 -2.12
C LEU A 97 -6.51 2.89 -1.38
N VAL A 98 -6.38 1.80 -2.14
CA VAL A 98 -5.96 0.51 -1.62
C VAL A 98 -4.57 0.19 -2.16
N THR A 99 -3.56 0.23 -1.31
CA THR A 99 -2.24 -0.29 -1.65
C THR A 99 -2.27 -1.80 -1.51
N VAL A 100 -1.93 -2.52 -2.58
CA VAL A 100 -1.93 -3.98 -2.64
C VAL A 100 -0.50 -4.45 -2.78
N SER A 101 -0.04 -5.26 -1.83
CA SER A 101 1.34 -5.72 -1.74
C SER A 101 1.40 -7.24 -1.65
N PRO A 102 2.13 -7.93 -2.54
CA PRO A 102 2.34 -9.38 -2.45
C PRO A 102 3.04 -9.74 -1.14
N VAL A 103 2.52 -10.71 -0.41
CA VAL A 103 3.14 -11.19 0.83
C VAL A 103 4.24 -12.20 0.51
N THR A 104 5.44 -11.94 1.02
CA THR A 104 6.59 -12.86 0.96
C THR A 104 6.74 -13.58 2.30
N THR A 105 7.00 -14.88 2.26
CA THR A 105 7.30 -15.68 3.46
C THR A 105 8.80 -15.94 3.52
N PHE A 106 9.42 -15.76 4.68
CA PHE A 106 10.83 -16.05 4.87
C PHE A 106 11.11 -17.55 4.79
N ALA A 107 12.17 -17.95 4.08
CA ALA A 107 12.65 -19.33 4.12
C ALA A 107 13.09 -19.70 5.55
N GLY A 108 12.64 -20.85 6.07
CA GLY A 108 13.08 -21.38 7.37
C GLY A 108 12.43 -20.76 8.61
N LYS A 109 11.62 -19.70 8.49
CA LYS A 109 10.82 -19.13 9.59
C LYS A 109 9.40 -18.79 9.11
N PRO A 110 8.35 -18.97 9.92
CA PRO A 110 6.97 -18.64 9.53
C PRO A 110 6.68 -17.13 9.55
N VAL A 111 7.68 -16.28 9.28
CA VAL A 111 7.50 -14.83 9.22
C VAL A 111 7.04 -14.47 7.80
N GLN A 112 5.99 -13.67 7.71
CA GLN A 112 5.47 -13.12 6.47
C GLN A 112 5.63 -11.60 6.49
N PHE A 113 5.92 -11.03 5.32
CA PHE A 113 6.20 -9.60 5.18
C PHE A 113 5.64 -9.07 3.87
N ALA A 114 5.13 -7.83 3.89
CA ALA A 114 4.79 -7.09 2.68
C ALA A 114 4.98 -5.59 2.89
N PRO A 115 5.65 -4.87 1.98
CA PRO A 115 5.82 -3.42 2.13
C PRO A 115 4.52 -2.67 1.78
N ILE A 116 4.18 -1.62 2.53
CA ILE A 116 3.05 -0.71 2.20
C ILE A 116 3.60 0.63 1.68
N GLY A 117 4.58 1.20 2.38
CA GLY A 117 5.24 2.45 1.98
C GLY A 117 4.92 3.63 2.89
N LEU A 118 5.12 4.85 2.38
CA LEU A 118 4.88 6.09 3.13
C LEU A 118 3.39 6.44 3.09
N VAL A 119 2.67 6.25 4.20
CA VAL A 119 1.20 6.37 4.24
C VAL A 119 0.68 7.81 4.30
N ASN A 120 1.57 8.78 4.49
CA ASN A 120 1.30 10.20 4.29
C ASN A 120 1.26 10.62 2.80
N MET A 121 1.50 9.69 1.87
CA MET A 121 1.38 9.90 0.43
C MET A 121 0.18 9.14 -0.16
N LEU A 122 -0.44 9.64 -1.22
CA LEU A 122 -1.56 8.94 -1.88
C LEU A 122 -1.13 7.66 -2.60
N ASN A 123 0.06 7.66 -3.21
CA ASN A 123 0.68 6.47 -3.79
C ASN A 123 1.80 5.96 -2.86
N THR A 124 1.41 5.32 -1.76
CA THR A 124 2.31 4.96 -0.64
C THR A 124 3.52 4.14 -1.10
N GLY A 125 3.28 3.13 -1.93
CA GLY A 125 4.31 2.22 -2.42
C GLY A 125 5.22 2.82 -3.49
N GLY A 126 4.87 3.99 -4.04
CA GLY A 126 5.71 4.72 -5.00
C GLY A 126 7.01 5.26 -4.38
N ALA A 127 7.06 5.39 -3.06
CA ALA A 127 8.26 5.80 -2.33
C ALA A 127 9.35 4.71 -2.33
N ILE A 128 8.98 3.43 -2.48
CA ILE A 128 9.90 2.31 -2.34
C ILE A 128 10.79 2.19 -3.57
N GLN A 129 12.11 2.30 -3.37
CA GLN A 129 13.12 2.24 -4.42
C GLN A 129 13.75 0.86 -4.58
N SER A 130 13.96 0.14 -3.46
CA SER A 130 14.42 -1.24 -3.44
C SER A 130 13.85 -1.97 -2.22
N LEU A 131 13.82 -3.30 -2.32
CA LEU A 131 13.35 -4.22 -1.30
C LEU A 131 14.27 -5.44 -1.32
N ILE A 132 14.93 -5.73 -0.20
CA ILE A 132 15.89 -6.82 -0.07
C ILE A 132 15.49 -7.68 1.12
N TYR A 133 15.33 -8.98 0.90
CA TYR A 133 15.08 -9.97 1.94
C TYR A 133 16.38 -10.71 2.25
N THR A 134 16.72 -10.80 3.53
CA THR A 134 17.87 -11.58 4.02
C THR A 134 17.35 -12.73 4.86
N HIS A 135 17.71 -13.97 4.51
CA HIS A 135 17.18 -15.19 5.12
C HIS A 135 18.09 -15.83 6.19
N ASP A 136 19.31 -15.32 6.37
CA ASP A 136 20.29 -15.80 7.36
C ASP A 136 19.95 -15.28 8.78
N PRO A 137 20.53 -15.82 9.87
CA PRO A 137 19.82 -16.32 11.05
C PRO A 137 18.88 -15.33 11.77
N ASP A 138 19.06 -14.03 11.58
CA ASP A 138 18.25 -12.96 12.16
C ASP A 138 17.20 -12.36 11.21
N SER A 139 16.94 -13.01 10.07
CA SER A 139 15.92 -12.71 9.03
C SER A 139 15.50 -11.24 8.96
N SER A 140 16.02 -10.48 7.99
CA SER A 140 15.73 -9.06 7.89
C SER A 140 15.14 -8.65 6.55
N VAL A 141 14.44 -7.51 6.56
CA VAL A 141 14.04 -6.80 5.35
C VAL A 141 14.68 -5.43 5.35
N GLN A 142 15.34 -5.09 4.25
CA GLN A 142 15.81 -3.75 3.99
C GLN A 142 14.96 -3.10 2.88
N ILE A 143 14.53 -1.86 3.13
CA ILE A 143 13.75 -1.06 2.19
C ILE A 143 14.47 0.26 1.95
N CYS A 144 14.82 0.55 0.70
CA CYS A 144 15.25 1.89 0.32
C CYS A 144 14.03 2.74 -0.01
N ILE A 145 13.93 3.92 0.60
CA ILE A 145 12.75 4.78 0.58
C ILE A 145 13.16 6.16 0.07
N LYS A 146 12.36 6.73 -0.82
CA LYS A 146 12.47 8.11 -1.27
C LYS A 146 11.38 8.96 -0.63
N GLY A 147 11.78 9.95 0.17
CA GLY A 147 10.88 10.82 0.91
C GLY A 147 10.93 10.58 2.42
N SER A 148 9.98 11.18 3.14
CA SER A 148 9.89 11.14 4.59
C SER A 148 8.44 11.04 5.07
N GLY A 149 8.28 10.66 6.33
CA GLY A 149 6.99 10.52 6.99
C GLY A 149 6.76 9.12 7.55
N GLU A 150 5.50 8.76 7.72
CA GLU A 150 5.09 7.52 8.36
C GLU A 150 5.21 6.35 7.39
N MET A 151 6.16 5.46 7.65
CA MET A 151 6.35 4.22 6.92
C MET A 151 5.57 3.10 7.59
N ARG A 152 4.76 2.40 6.81
CA ARG A 152 4.08 1.17 7.25
C ARG A 152 4.53 -0.02 6.43
N VAL A 153 4.56 -1.17 7.09
CA VAL A 153 4.74 -2.49 6.48
C VAL A 153 3.84 -3.50 7.18
N PHE A 154 3.42 -4.53 6.47
CA PHE A 154 2.82 -5.71 7.08
C PHE A 154 3.92 -6.66 7.54
N ALA A 155 3.80 -7.18 8.76
CA ALA A 155 4.60 -8.27 9.28
C ALA A 155 3.75 -9.20 10.16
N SER A 156 3.78 -10.51 9.89
CA SER A 156 3.01 -11.48 10.69
C SER A 156 3.49 -11.60 12.13
N GLU A 157 4.76 -11.27 12.38
CA GLU A 157 5.39 -11.26 13.70
C GLU A 157 5.94 -9.87 14.00
N LYS A 158 6.07 -9.54 15.29
CA LYS A 158 6.68 -8.28 15.71
C LYS A 158 8.19 -8.31 15.45
N PRO A 159 8.78 -7.32 14.75
CA PRO A 159 10.24 -7.21 14.63
C PRO A 159 10.92 -7.11 16.00
N ARG A 160 12.13 -7.65 16.13
CA ARG A 160 12.99 -7.45 17.32
C ARG A 160 13.56 -6.03 17.36
N ALA A 161 13.86 -5.47 16.19
CA ALA A 161 14.38 -4.12 16.04
C ALA A 161 14.00 -3.53 14.67
N CYS A 162 13.89 -2.21 14.62
CA CYS A 162 13.81 -1.44 13.38
C CYS A 162 14.94 -0.41 13.37
N LYS A 163 15.58 -0.23 12.22
CA LYS A 163 16.61 0.81 12.03
C LYS A 163 16.26 1.70 10.86
N ILE A 164 16.54 2.99 10.99
CA ILE A 164 16.51 3.95 9.89
C ILE A 164 17.90 4.54 9.72
N ASP A 165 18.45 4.41 8.51
CA ASP A 165 19.82 4.81 8.17
C ASP A 165 20.86 4.24 9.14
N GLY A 166 20.68 2.96 9.50
CA GLY A 166 21.55 2.23 10.42
C GLY A 166 21.38 2.56 11.92
N ARG A 167 20.49 3.48 12.28
CA ARG A 167 20.21 3.86 13.68
C ARG A 167 18.95 3.21 14.19
N ASP A 168 18.99 2.66 15.40
CA ASP A 168 17.80 2.11 16.06
C ASP A 168 16.72 3.18 16.24
N VAL A 169 15.48 2.83 15.92
CA VAL A 169 14.31 3.69 16.07
C VAL A 169 13.24 3.00 16.87
N ALA A 170 12.45 3.78 17.61
CA ALA A 170 11.20 3.30 18.16
C ALA A 170 10.22 2.99 17.01
N PHE A 171 9.41 1.97 17.20
CA PHE A 171 8.36 1.57 16.26
C PHE A 171 7.14 1.07 17.02
N GLU A 172 5.98 1.21 16.39
CA GLU A 172 4.72 0.65 16.88
C GLU A 172 4.45 -0.66 16.13
N TYR A 173 3.75 -1.58 16.80
CA TYR A 173 3.28 -2.82 16.20
C TYR A 173 1.86 -3.11 16.66
N GLU A 174 0.90 -2.94 15.76
CA GLU A 174 -0.53 -3.12 15.99
C GLU A 174 -1.18 -3.71 14.73
N ASP A 175 -2.11 -4.65 14.89
CA ASP A 175 -2.81 -5.31 13.77
C ASP A 175 -1.89 -5.81 12.64
N SER A 176 -0.75 -6.39 13.03
CA SER A 176 0.30 -6.87 12.11
C SER A 176 0.90 -5.79 11.21
N MET A 177 0.75 -4.51 11.57
CA MET A 177 1.42 -3.39 10.95
C MET A 177 2.57 -2.91 11.82
N VAL A 178 3.77 -2.78 11.23
CA VAL A 178 4.87 -2.06 11.84
C VAL A 178 4.81 -0.61 11.36
N VAL A 179 4.86 0.34 12.29
CA VAL A 179 4.86 1.78 11.99
C VAL A 179 6.19 2.37 12.43
N THR A 180 6.91 2.98 11.49
CA THR A 180 8.18 3.69 11.75
C THR A 180 8.12 5.10 11.17
N GLN A 181 8.86 6.03 11.76
CA GLN A 181 8.99 7.40 11.24
C GLN A 181 10.29 7.54 10.46
N VAL A 182 10.16 7.83 9.16
CA VAL A 182 11.28 8.14 8.28
C VAL A 182 11.54 9.65 8.37
N PRO A 183 12.70 10.09 8.89
CA PRO A 183 13.02 11.50 9.03
C PRO A 183 13.18 12.17 7.66
N CYS A 184 13.12 13.51 7.62
CA CYS A 184 13.44 14.26 6.40
C CYS A 184 14.84 13.86 5.91
N SER A 185 14.89 13.41 4.65
CA SER A 185 16.02 12.69 4.09
C SER A 185 17.33 13.50 4.12
N PRO A 186 18.49 12.83 4.21
CA PRO A 186 19.80 13.45 3.96
C PRO A 186 19.90 13.97 2.51
N PRO A 187 20.99 14.69 2.12
CA PRO A 187 21.11 15.35 0.81
C PRO A 187 20.89 14.44 -0.42
N SER A 188 21.04 13.12 -0.27
CA SER A 188 20.75 12.12 -1.30
C SER A 188 19.26 11.95 -1.62
N GLY A 189 18.36 12.37 -0.73
CA GLY A 189 16.92 12.18 -0.84
C GLY A 189 16.44 10.74 -0.62
N LEU A 190 17.31 9.85 -0.14
CA LEU A 190 17.01 8.44 0.14
C LEU A 190 17.33 8.11 1.59
N SER A 191 16.47 7.28 2.19
CA SER A 191 16.69 6.66 3.49
C SER A 191 16.53 5.15 3.39
N THR A 192 17.16 4.42 4.29
CA THR A 192 17.07 2.96 4.37
C THR A 192 16.37 2.56 5.65
N ALA A 193 15.32 1.74 5.55
CA ALA A 193 14.63 1.16 6.68
C ALA A 193 14.91 -0.35 6.75
N ASP A 194 15.43 -0.80 7.88
CA ASP A 194 15.72 -2.21 8.16
C ASP A 194 14.80 -2.75 9.25
N TYR A 195 14.21 -3.91 9.03
CA TYR A 195 13.34 -4.64 9.97
C TYR A 195 13.97 -5.99 10.27
N PHE A 196 14.23 -6.30 11.54
CA PHE A 196 14.92 -7.53 11.96
C PHE A 196 13.97 -8.46 12.72
N PHE A 197 13.92 -9.75 12.35
CA PHE A 197 12.99 -10.75 12.87
C PHE A 197 13.66 -11.92 13.59
#